data_AF-A0A1G7ND66-F1
#
_entry.id   AF-A0A1G7ND66-F1
#
_cell.length_a   1.000
_cell.length_b   1.000
_cell.length_c   1.000
_cell.angle_alpha   90.00
_cell.angle_beta   90.00
_cell.angle_gamma   90.00
#
_symmetry.space_group_name_H-M   'P 1'
#
loop_
_entity.id
_entity.type
_entity.pdbx_description
1 polymer ?
#
loop_
_entity_poly.entity_id
_entity_poly.type
_entity_poly.pdbx_seq_one_letter_code
_entity_poly.pdbx_strand_id
1 'polypeptide(L)'
;MQEFQYELMSNMSIKIKYNYGGEFFTFNMYPKEGYWIIHPFEGILLGNRQMCVLVLKELFQNKSFHVMLAKEQITFNSIRSSIDLSDSEEMIFTTWERDAKASEGNPVKEFIQSHTLDDIICLEKERLNERISFYRQILQLMFMQDLGPDDPEFIAVQRIIHAFETAVDHIQGSSGPHFPDRKRF
;
A
#
# COMPACT_ATOMS: atom_id res chain seq x y z
N MET A 1 4.74 -3.74 30.98
CA MET A 1 5.47 -3.00 29.93
C MET A 1 4.53 -2.86 28.74
N GLN A 2 4.60 -1.77 27.97
CA GLN A 2 3.79 -1.64 26.75
C GLN A 2 4.34 -2.60 25.69
N GLU A 3 3.53 -3.60 25.32
CA GLU A 3 3.87 -4.60 24.31
C GLU A 3 3.72 -4.06 22.88
N PHE A 4 2.94 -2.99 22.70
CA PHE A 4 2.66 -2.40 21.40
C PHE A 4 2.64 -0.87 21.50
N GLN A 5 3.26 -0.21 20.53
CA GLN A 5 3.27 1.24 20.36
C GLN A 5 3.13 1.57 18.87
N TYR A 6 2.47 2.68 18.55
CA TYR A 6 2.43 3.19 17.18
C TYR A 6 2.52 4.71 17.15
N GLU A 7 3.01 5.23 16.03
CA GLU A 7 3.17 6.65 15.76
C GLU A 7 2.76 6.94 14.31
N LEU A 8 1.86 7.90 14.12
CA LEU A 8 1.51 8.41 12.79
C LEU A 8 2.66 9.31 12.31
N MET A 9 3.43 8.82 11.35
CA MET A 9 4.51 9.59 10.74
C MET A 9 3.95 10.58 9.71
N SER A 10 2.84 10.21 9.06
CA SER A 10 2.07 11.05 8.14
C SER A 10 0.66 10.45 7.94
N ASN A 11 -0.21 11.12 7.17
CA ASN A 11 -1.55 10.60 6.83
C ASN A 11 -1.54 9.26 6.08
N MET A 12 -0.37 8.81 5.59
CA MET A 12 -0.20 7.59 4.81
C MET A 12 0.94 6.71 5.32
N SER A 13 1.42 6.93 6.55
CA SER A 13 2.50 6.13 7.11
C SER A 13 2.38 6.01 8.62
N ILE A 14 2.38 4.76 9.09
CA ILE A 14 2.26 4.39 10.49
C ILE A 14 3.51 3.62 10.87
N LYS A 15 4.24 4.10 11.87
CA LYS A 15 5.34 3.37 12.48
C LYS A 15 4.78 2.54 13.63
N ILE A 16 5.13 1.27 13.67
CA ILE A 16 4.70 0.32 14.70
C ILE A 16 5.94 -0.19 15.41
N LYS A 17 5.88 -0.28 16.74
CA LYS A 17 6.84 -1.00 17.56
C LYS A 17 6.14 -2.08 18.35
N TYR A 18 6.62 -3.30 18.24
CA TYR A 18 6.05 -4.48 18.89
C TYR A 18 7.12 -5.18 19.72
N ASN A 19 6.83 -5.45 21.00
CA ASN A 19 7.70 -6.25 21.84
C ASN A 19 7.40 -7.73 21.62
N TYR A 20 8.39 -8.46 21.12
CA TYR A 20 8.32 -9.91 20.94
C TYR A 20 9.45 -10.56 21.73
N GLY A 21 9.09 -11.38 22.72
CA GLY A 21 10.07 -12.11 23.54
C GLY A 21 11.02 -11.23 24.37
N GLY A 22 10.64 -9.98 24.66
CA GLY A 22 11.45 -9.02 25.42
C GLY A 22 12.17 -7.98 24.57
N GLU A 23 12.23 -8.16 23.25
CA GLU A 23 12.88 -7.26 22.31
C GLU A 23 11.86 -6.49 21.47
N PHE A 24 12.15 -5.23 21.15
CA PHE A 24 11.28 -4.41 20.30
C PHE A 24 11.65 -4.55 18.83
N PHE A 25 10.66 -4.86 18.01
CA PHE A 25 10.73 -4.88 16.56
C PHE A 25 9.94 -3.74 15.95
N THR A 26 10.53 -3.07 14.96
CA THR A 26 9.93 -1.92 14.28
C THR A 26 9.39 -2.31 12.90
N PHE A 27 8.17 -1.87 12.61
CA PHE A 27 7.52 -2.03 11.31
C PHE A 27 7.02 -0.67 10.81
N ASN A 28 6.98 -0.52 9.50
CA ASN A 28 6.27 0.57 8.83
C ASN A 28 5.04 0.00 8.13
N MET A 29 3.92 0.67 8.29
CA MET A 29 2.67 0.38 7.61
C MET A 29 2.30 1.54 6.69
N TYR A 30 2.01 1.25 5.43
CA TYR A 30 1.71 2.27 4.42
C TYR A 30 0.77 1.72 3.34
N PRO A 31 -0.07 2.56 2.71
CA PRO A 31 -0.95 2.11 1.66
C PRO A 31 -0.19 1.89 0.34
N LYS A 32 -0.52 0.83 -0.38
CA LYS A 32 -0.06 0.54 -1.73
C LYS A 32 -1.13 -0.25 -2.49
N GLU A 33 -1.55 0.25 -3.65
CA GLU A 33 -2.46 -0.46 -4.57
C GLU A 33 -3.77 -0.95 -3.91
N GLY A 34 -4.35 -0.15 -3.01
CA GLY A 34 -5.60 -0.48 -2.30
C GLY A 34 -5.42 -1.39 -1.07
N TYR A 35 -4.19 -1.79 -0.76
CA TYR A 35 -3.82 -2.56 0.44
C TYR A 35 -2.99 -1.73 1.41
N TRP A 36 -2.95 -2.14 2.67
CA TRP A 36 -1.98 -1.65 3.64
C TRP A 36 -0.82 -2.64 3.75
N ILE A 37 0.37 -2.19 3.37
CA ILE A 37 1.58 -2.99 3.44
C ILE A 37 2.21 -2.82 4.80
N ILE A 38 2.46 -3.90 5.52
CA ILE A 38 3.34 -3.93 6.69
C ILE A 38 4.73 -4.43 6.28
N HIS A 39 5.75 -3.63 6.55
CA HIS A 39 7.14 -3.89 6.20
C HIS A 39 8.03 -3.78 7.43
N PRO A 40 8.87 -4.79 7.76
CA PRO A 40 9.81 -4.64 8.85
C PRO A 40 10.88 -3.61 8.49
N PHE A 41 11.18 -2.73 9.44
CA PHE A 41 12.23 -1.72 9.28
C PHE A 41 13.62 -2.28 9.64
N GLU A 42 13.66 -3.32 10.47
CA GLU A 42 14.92 -3.83 11.03
C GLU A 42 15.60 -4.87 10.13
N GLY A 43 16.90 -4.67 9.91
CA GLY A 43 17.73 -5.59 9.11
C GLY A 43 17.76 -7.02 9.63
N ILE A 44 17.54 -7.22 10.94
CA ILE A 44 17.47 -8.56 11.56
C ILE A 44 16.27 -9.35 11.01
N LEU A 45 15.12 -8.71 10.83
CA LEU A 45 13.92 -9.34 10.29
C LEU A 45 14.00 -9.52 8.77
N LEU A 46 14.70 -8.63 8.06
CA LEU A 46 14.97 -8.77 6.63
C LEU A 46 15.95 -9.92 6.35
N GLY A 47 16.94 -10.14 7.22
CA GLY A 47 17.90 -11.24 7.12
C GLY A 47 17.39 -12.57 7.67
N ASN A 48 16.30 -12.56 8.46
CA ASN A 48 15.71 -13.75 9.07
C ASN A 48 14.18 -13.79 8.85
N ARG A 49 13.79 -14.25 7.66
CA ARG A 49 12.38 -14.35 7.22
C ARG A 49 11.51 -15.15 8.18
N GLN A 50 12.02 -16.25 8.73
CA GLN A 50 11.28 -17.10 9.66
C GLN A 50 10.94 -16.35 10.95
N MET A 51 11.88 -15.56 11.47
CA MET A 51 11.62 -14.70 12.62
C MET A 51 10.57 -13.64 12.30
N CYS A 52 10.67 -12.98 11.14
CA CYS A 52 9.68 -11.98 10.74
C CYS A 52 8.26 -12.54 10.66
N VAL A 53 8.12 -13.77 10.16
CA VAL A 53 6.85 -14.50 10.14
C VAL A 53 6.29 -14.67 11.56
N LEU A 54 7.11 -15.14 12.50
CA LEU A 54 6.68 -15.36 13.89
C LEU A 54 6.22 -14.05 14.57
N VAL A 55 7.00 -12.98 14.42
CA VAL A 55 6.67 -11.67 14.99
C VAL A 55 5.37 -11.12 14.39
N LEU A 56 5.20 -11.23 13.06
CA LEU A 56 3.97 -10.77 12.38
C LEU A 56 2.74 -11.58 12.77
N LYS A 57 2.86 -12.91 12.94
CA LYS A 57 1.75 -13.75 13.42
C LYS A 57 1.24 -13.29 14.77
N GLU A 58 2.16 -13.01 15.69
CA GLU A 58 1.80 -12.56 17.04
C GLU A 58 1.24 -11.13 17.04
N LEU A 59 1.85 -10.23 16.26
CA LEU A 59 1.34 -8.87 16.05
C LEU A 59 -0.10 -8.88 15.50
N PHE A 60 -0.40 -9.75 14.54
CA PHE A 60 -1.75 -9.90 13.98
C PHE A 60 -2.77 -10.48 14.96
N GLN A 61 -2.33 -11.08 16.07
CA GLN A 61 -3.20 -11.53 17.16
C GLN A 61 -3.28 -10.49 18.30
N ASN A 62 -2.46 -9.43 18.25
CA ASN A 62 -2.39 -8.44 19.30
C ASN A 62 -3.62 -7.50 19.30
N LYS A 63 -4.30 -7.41 20.44
CA LYS A 63 -5.52 -6.59 20.60
C LYS A 63 -5.25 -5.09 20.40
N SER A 64 -4.11 -4.59 20.85
CA SER A 64 -3.75 -3.17 20.69
C SER A 64 -3.50 -2.82 19.22
N PHE A 65 -2.96 -3.75 18.44
CA PHE A 65 -2.86 -3.61 16.98
C PHE A 65 -4.24 -3.52 16.34
N HIS A 66 -5.20 -4.39 16.70
CA HIS A 66 -6.58 -4.31 16.18
C HIS A 66 -7.28 -2.99 16.51
N VAL A 67 -7.10 -2.50 17.73
CA VAL A 67 -7.65 -1.20 18.16
C VAL A 67 -7.04 -0.06 17.34
N MET A 68 -5.73 -0.11 17.07
CA MET A 68 -5.08 0.87 16.20
C MET A 68 -5.68 0.85 14.79
N LEU A 69 -5.83 -0.33 14.18
CA LEU A 69 -6.45 -0.44 12.85
C LEU A 69 -7.85 0.15 12.80
N ALA A 70 -8.68 -0.13 13.82
CA ALA A 70 -10.03 0.42 13.91
C ALA A 70 -10.03 1.95 14.06
N LYS A 71 -9.10 2.51 14.85
CA LYS A 71 -8.94 3.96 15.03
C LYS A 71 -8.55 4.67 13.73
N GLU A 72 -7.65 4.07 12.98
CA GLU A 72 -7.15 4.62 11.71
C GLU A 72 -8.02 4.23 10.49
N GLN A 73 -9.19 3.60 10.73
CA GLN A 73 -10.13 3.15 9.69
C GLN A 73 -9.51 2.17 8.67
N ILE A 74 -8.59 1.32 9.13
CA ILE A 74 -7.90 0.33 8.31
C ILE A 74 -8.60 -1.02 8.48
N THR A 75 -9.13 -1.56 7.38
CA THR A 75 -9.72 -2.90 7.37
C THR A 75 -8.64 -3.96 7.55
N PHE A 76 -8.80 -4.86 8.52
CA PHE A 76 -7.81 -5.93 8.76
C PHE A 76 -7.52 -6.76 7.50
N ASN A 77 -8.55 -7.08 6.73
CA ASN A 77 -8.43 -7.87 5.50
C ASN A 77 -7.68 -7.17 4.36
N SER A 78 -7.45 -5.86 4.44
CA SER A 78 -6.64 -5.13 3.46
C SER A 78 -5.15 -5.12 3.79
N ILE A 79 -4.74 -5.72 4.91
CA ILE A 79 -3.34 -5.76 5.32
C ILE A 79 -2.59 -6.86 4.55
N ARG A 80 -1.41 -6.54 4.04
CA ARG A 80 -0.48 -7.46 3.38
C ARG A 80 0.91 -7.26 3.97
N SER A 81 1.67 -8.34 4.12
CA SER A 81 3.09 -8.20 4.43
C SER A 81 3.88 -7.97 3.15
N SER A 82 4.91 -7.12 3.22
CA SER A 82 5.91 -7.01 2.14
C SER A 82 6.78 -8.27 2.00
N ILE A 83 6.76 -9.14 3.01
CA ILE A 83 7.50 -10.40 3.02
C ILE A 83 6.50 -11.51 2.74
N ASP A 84 6.89 -12.42 1.85
CA ASP A 84 6.11 -13.59 1.53
C ASP A 84 5.95 -14.48 2.77
N LEU A 85 4.72 -14.75 3.21
CA LEU A 85 4.40 -15.56 4.39
C LEU A 85 4.04 -17.02 4.02
N SER A 86 4.06 -17.37 2.72
CA SER A 86 3.53 -18.62 2.16
C SER A 86 4.19 -19.90 2.69
N ASP A 87 5.47 -19.89 3.05
CA ASP A 87 6.14 -21.06 3.64
C ASP A 87 5.65 -21.42 5.06
N SER A 88 4.71 -20.64 5.62
CA SER A 88 4.19 -20.82 6.98
C SER A 88 2.65 -20.92 7.04
N GLU A 89 2.00 -21.01 5.88
CA GLU A 89 0.54 -21.03 5.70
C GLU A 89 -0.12 -22.31 6.26
N GLU A 90 0.61 -23.42 6.39
CA GLU A 90 0.05 -24.68 6.92
C GLU A 90 -0.36 -24.63 8.41
N MET A 91 0.05 -23.62 9.19
CA MET A 91 -0.26 -23.57 10.63
C MET A 91 -1.22 -22.47 11.08
N ILE A 92 -1.61 -21.50 10.23
CA ILE A 92 -2.37 -20.32 10.70
C ILE A 92 -3.84 -20.34 10.26
N PHE A 93 -4.16 -21.03 9.17
CA PHE A 93 -5.48 -20.90 8.53
C PHE A 93 -6.52 -21.96 8.91
N THR A 94 -6.16 -22.93 9.76
CA THR A 94 -7.02 -24.10 10.06
C THR A 94 -8.31 -23.82 10.84
N THR A 95 -8.64 -22.57 11.20
CA THR A 95 -9.89 -22.27 11.95
C THR A 95 -10.90 -21.39 11.19
N TRP A 96 -10.55 -20.76 10.06
CA TRP A 96 -11.45 -19.79 9.42
C TRP A 96 -11.73 -20.07 7.93
N GLU A 97 -11.04 -21.03 7.31
CA GLU A 97 -11.20 -21.41 5.90
C GLU A 97 -12.09 -22.64 5.69
N ARG A 98 -13.35 -22.60 6.13
CA ARG A 98 -14.37 -23.53 5.56
C ARG A 98 -15.18 -22.95 4.40
N ASP A 99 -15.11 -21.63 4.17
CA ASP A 99 -16.01 -20.99 3.19
C ASP A 99 -15.32 -20.23 2.05
N ALA A 100 -14.00 -20.29 1.88
CA ALA A 100 -13.29 -19.58 0.81
C ALA A 100 -12.52 -20.51 -0.13
N LYS A 101 -13.19 -21.55 -0.66
CA LYS A 101 -12.72 -22.20 -1.88
C LYS A 101 -13.10 -21.35 -3.09
N ALA A 102 -12.19 -20.51 -3.57
CA ALA A 102 -12.11 -20.11 -4.98
C ALA A 102 -10.86 -19.25 -5.25
N SER A 103 -9.97 -19.77 -6.12
CA SER A 103 -8.96 -19.00 -6.85
C SER A 103 -7.87 -18.34 -5.97
N GLU A 104 -6.69 -17.93 -6.41
CA GLU A 104 -6.36 -17.27 -7.67
C GLU A 104 -4.81 -17.16 -7.71
N GLY A 105 -4.23 -17.13 -8.91
CA GLY A 105 -2.79 -16.91 -9.08
C GLY A 105 -2.32 -15.56 -8.51
N ASN A 106 -1.01 -15.43 -8.32
CA ASN A 106 -0.42 -14.18 -7.85
C ASN A 106 -0.77 -13.04 -8.85
N PRO A 107 -1.59 -12.06 -8.46
CA PRO A 107 -2.13 -11.06 -9.39
C PRO A 107 -1.06 -10.14 -9.96
N VAL A 108 0.04 -9.91 -9.22
CA VAL A 108 1.20 -9.14 -9.70
C VAL A 108 1.95 -9.94 -10.76
N LYS A 109 2.08 -11.26 -10.57
CA LYS A 109 2.71 -12.15 -11.55
C LYS A 109 1.89 -12.23 -12.82
N GLU A 110 0.57 -12.34 -12.70
CA GLU A 110 -0.35 -12.30 -13.84
C GLU A 110 -0.34 -10.94 -14.54
N PHE A 111 -0.27 -9.84 -13.79
CA PHE A 111 -0.18 -8.48 -14.33
C PHE A 111 1.11 -8.26 -15.12
N ILE A 112 2.27 -8.66 -14.58
CA ILE A 112 3.57 -8.60 -15.28
C ILE A 112 3.58 -9.51 -16.51
N GLN A 113 2.89 -10.65 -16.46
CA GLN A 113 2.80 -11.56 -17.61
C GLN A 113 1.86 -11.06 -18.71
N SER A 114 0.92 -10.17 -18.38
CA SER A 114 -0.12 -9.68 -19.30
C SER A 114 0.12 -8.26 -19.81
N HIS A 115 1.07 -7.51 -19.26
CA HIS A 115 1.33 -6.12 -19.62
C HIS A 115 2.81 -5.86 -19.90
N THR A 116 3.05 -5.12 -20.97
CA THR A 116 4.37 -4.58 -21.27
C THR A 116 4.63 -3.34 -20.42
N LEU A 117 5.90 -2.88 -20.33
CA LEU A 117 6.21 -1.65 -19.62
C LEU A 117 5.48 -0.44 -20.23
N ASP A 118 5.35 -0.41 -21.56
CA ASP A 118 4.61 0.64 -22.27
C ASP A 118 3.12 0.60 -21.93
N ASP A 119 2.52 -0.59 -21.80
CA ASP A 119 1.12 -0.73 -21.38
C ASP A 119 0.92 -0.22 -19.94
N ILE A 120 1.85 -0.54 -19.03
CA ILE A 120 1.81 -0.04 -17.65
C ILE A 120 1.93 1.48 -17.62
N ILE A 121 2.83 2.05 -18.44
CA ILE A 121 2.99 3.51 -18.58
C ILE A 121 1.71 4.16 -19.10
N CYS A 122 1.06 3.57 -20.11
CA CYS A 122 -0.20 4.06 -20.64
C CYS A 122 -1.33 4.01 -19.59
N LEU A 123 -1.47 2.89 -18.88
CA LEU A 123 -2.46 2.73 -17.82
C LEU A 123 -2.30 3.79 -16.72
N GLU A 124 -1.08 4.05 -16.26
CA GLU A 124 -0.88 5.05 -15.21
C GLU A 124 -1.07 6.48 -15.70
N LYS A 125 -0.77 6.78 -16.96
CA LYS A 125 -1.14 8.06 -17.57
C LYS A 125 -2.65 8.24 -17.62
N GLU A 126 -3.39 7.23 -18.05
CA GLU A 126 -4.86 7.29 -18.10
C GLU A 126 -5.44 7.56 -16.71
N ARG A 127 -5.01 6.81 -15.69
CA ARG A 127 -5.47 7.02 -14.31
C ARG A 127 -5.15 8.42 -13.77
N LEU A 128 -3.94 8.94 -14.03
CA LEU A 128 -3.58 10.30 -13.60
C LEU A 128 -4.43 11.35 -14.32
N ASN A 129 -4.68 11.18 -15.61
CA ASN A 129 -5.54 12.09 -16.38
C ASN A 129 -7.01 12.07 -15.90
N GLU A 130 -7.55 10.91 -15.56
CA GLU A 130 -8.88 10.79 -14.94
C GLU A 130 -8.95 11.56 -13.62
N ARG A 131 -7.92 11.44 -12.77
CA ARG A 131 -7.83 12.17 -11.51
C ARG A 131 -7.71 13.67 -11.74
N ILE A 132 -6.88 14.11 -12.68
CA ILE A 132 -6.78 15.53 -13.07
C ILE A 132 -8.15 16.07 -13.49
N SER A 133 -8.87 15.35 -14.35
CA SER A 133 -10.21 15.72 -14.80
C SER A 133 -11.18 15.87 -13.62
N PHE A 134 -11.18 14.91 -12.70
CA PHE A 134 -12.01 14.95 -11.50
C PHE A 134 -11.71 16.18 -10.62
N TYR A 135 -10.44 16.49 -10.34
CA TYR A 135 -10.09 17.66 -9.54
C TYR A 135 -10.37 18.99 -10.26
N ARG A 136 -10.28 19.03 -11.59
CA ARG A 136 -10.73 20.19 -12.37
C ARG A 136 -12.24 20.41 -12.24
N GLN A 137 -13.04 19.35 -12.19
CA GLN A 137 -14.49 19.47 -11.91
C GLN A 137 -14.74 20.01 -10.50
N ILE A 138 -13.94 19.60 -9.50
CA ILE A 138 -14.00 20.18 -8.16
C ILE A 138 -13.72 21.68 -8.21
N LEU A 139 -12.65 22.12 -8.89
CA LEU A 139 -12.37 23.56 -9.03
C LEU A 139 -13.51 24.33 -9.72
N GLN A 140 -14.14 23.74 -10.73
CA GLN A 140 -15.31 24.35 -11.38
C GLN A 140 -16.47 24.55 -10.40
N LEU A 141 -16.77 23.53 -9.58
CA LEU A 141 -17.82 23.60 -8.56
C LEU A 141 -17.48 24.62 -7.46
N MET A 142 -16.22 24.69 -7.03
CA MET A 142 -15.75 25.69 -6.07
C MET A 142 -15.91 27.11 -6.61
N PHE A 143 -15.54 27.32 -7.88
CA PHE A 143 -15.69 28.62 -8.53
C PHE A 143 -17.16 29.05 -8.64
N MET A 144 -18.08 28.10 -8.87
CA MET A 144 -19.53 28.36 -8.84
C MET A 144 -20.07 28.72 -7.44
N GLN A 145 -19.31 28.44 -6.38
CA GLN A 145 -19.65 28.74 -4.99
C GLN A 145 -18.89 29.97 -4.45
N ASP A 146 -18.36 30.82 -5.34
CA ASP A 146 -17.55 31.99 -5.03
C ASP A 146 -16.22 31.67 -4.29
N LEU A 147 -15.78 30.41 -4.29
CA LEU A 147 -14.45 29.99 -3.84
C LEU A 147 -13.49 30.06 -5.03
N GLY A 148 -12.80 31.21 -5.13
CA GLY A 148 -11.92 31.55 -6.25
C GLY A 148 -10.43 31.30 -5.98
N PRO A 149 -9.54 31.80 -6.87
CA PRO A 149 -8.10 31.57 -6.80
C PRO A 149 -7.38 32.07 -5.54
N ASP A 150 -8.01 32.98 -4.78
CA ASP A 150 -7.46 33.51 -3.53
C ASP A 150 -7.84 32.63 -2.31
N ASP A 151 -8.73 31.65 -2.50
CA ASP A 151 -9.16 30.74 -1.44
C ASP A 151 -8.10 29.65 -1.18
N PRO A 152 -7.72 29.39 0.09
CA PRO A 152 -6.69 28.42 0.42
C PRO A 152 -7.04 26.97 0.02
N GLU A 153 -8.32 26.59 0.03
CA GLU A 153 -8.75 25.26 -0.41
C GLU A 153 -8.66 25.16 -1.93
N PHE A 154 -9.03 26.21 -2.66
CA PHE A 154 -8.88 26.28 -4.11
C PHE A 154 -7.42 26.13 -4.53
N ILE A 155 -6.52 26.87 -3.86
CA ILE A 155 -5.06 26.78 -4.07
C ILE A 155 -4.56 25.35 -3.78
N ALA A 156 -5.06 24.70 -2.72
CA ALA A 156 -4.67 23.33 -2.39
C ALA A 156 -5.08 22.33 -3.50
N VAL A 157 -6.30 22.45 -4.04
CA VAL A 157 -6.77 21.61 -5.14
C VAL A 157 -5.95 21.87 -6.42
N GLN A 158 -5.60 23.13 -6.71
CA GLN A 158 -4.70 23.46 -7.83
C GLN A 158 -3.32 22.80 -7.68
N ARG A 159 -2.76 22.77 -6.47
CA ARG A 159 -1.47 22.10 -6.22
C ARG A 159 -1.54 20.60 -6.47
N ILE A 160 -2.67 19.95 -6.13
CA ILE A 160 -2.89 18.52 -6.42
C ILE A 160 -2.90 18.27 -7.93
N ILE A 161 -3.64 19.09 -8.69
CA ILE A 161 -3.66 19.00 -10.16
C ILE A 161 -2.25 19.15 -10.73
N HIS A 162 -1.51 20.16 -10.27
CA HIS A 162 -0.15 20.42 -10.74
C HIS A 162 0.81 19.26 -10.44
N ALA A 163 0.68 18.62 -9.28
CA ALA A 163 1.48 17.46 -8.93
C ALA A 163 1.21 16.27 -9.87
N PHE A 164 -0.06 16.03 -10.24
CA PHE A 164 -0.39 14.97 -11.20
C PHE A 164 0.06 15.29 -12.61
N GLU A 165 -0.09 16.53 -13.08
CA GLU A 165 0.42 16.96 -14.39
C GLU A 165 1.94 16.76 -14.47
N THR A 166 2.66 17.18 -13.43
CA THR A 166 4.11 16.95 -13.31
C THR A 166 4.47 15.47 -13.34
N ALA A 167 3.69 14.62 -12.65
CA ALA A 167 3.89 13.17 -12.68
C ALA A 167 3.66 12.57 -14.08
N VAL A 168 2.62 13.00 -14.81
CA VAL A 168 2.35 12.58 -16.19
C VAL A 168 3.53 12.93 -17.10
N ASP A 169 4.07 14.15 -16.99
CA ASP A 169 5.22 14.60 -17.78
C ASP A 169 6.48 13.77 -17.49
N HIS A 170 6.75 13.44 -16.22
CA HIS A 170 7.88 12.59 -15.84
C HIS A 170 7.72 11.15 -16.34
N ILE A 171 6.52 10.59 -16.28
CA ILE A 171 6.22 9.25 -16.81
C ILE A 171 6.38 9.24 -18.33
N GLN A 172 6.09 10.34 -19.03
CA GLN A 172 6.29 10.46 -20.47
C GLN A 172 7.76 10.42 -20.89
N GLY A 173 8.69 10.85 -20.03
CA GLY A 173 10.13 10.73 -20.26
C GLY A 173 10.70 9.32 -20.03
N SER A 174 9.89 8.38 -19.54
CA SER A 174 10.32 7.06 -19.09
C SER A 174 10.06 5.98 -20.13
N SER A 175 10.74 6.01 -21.28
CA SER A 175 10.72 4.86 -22.21
C SER A 175 11.81 3.85 -21.79
N GLY A 176 11.42 2.60 -21.55
CA GLY A 176 12.32 1.56 -21.03
C GLY A 176 12.15 0.21 -21.74
N PRO A 177 13.13 -0.70 -21.64
CA PRO A 177 13.13 -1.95 -22.38
C PRO A 177 11.97 -2.87 -22.01
N HIS A 178 11.56 -3.71 -22.96
CA HIS A 178 10.58 -4.77 -22.78
C HIS A 178 11.00 -5.72 -21.65
N PHE A 179 10.06 -6.16 -20.81
CA PHE A 179 10.35 -7.19 -19.82
C PHE A 179 10.91 -8.43 -20.53
N PRO A 180 12.03 -9.02 -20.06
CA PRO A 180 12.70 -10.08 -20.80
C PRO A 180 11.77 -11.29 -20.95
N ASP A 181 11.52 -11.68 -22.21
CA ASP A 181 10.83 -12.90 -22.59
C ASP A 181 11.46 -14.10 -21.87
N ARG A 182 10.70 -14.73 -20.98
CA ARG A 182 11.15 -15.94 -20.30
C ARG A 182 10.88 -17.15 -21.18
N LYS A 183 11.96 -17.80 -21.61
CA LYS A 183 11.97 -19.16 -22.15
C LYS A 183 11.07 -20.06 -21.30
N ARG A 184 10.08 -20.66 -21.96
CA ARG A 184 9.24 -21.73 -21.41
C ARG A 184 10.14 -22.93 -21.13
N PHE A 185 10.22 -23.36 -19.87
CA PHE A 185 10.67 -24.69 -19.48
C PHE A 185 9.46 -25.40 -18.87
#